data_AF-A0ABD2K982-F1
#
_entry.id   AF-A0ABD2K982-F1
#
_cell.length_a   1.000
_cell.length_b   1.000
_cell.length_c   1.000
_cell.angle_alpha   90.00
_cell.angle_beta   90.00
_cell.angle_gamma   90.00
#
_symmetry.space_group_name_H-M   'P 1'
#
loop_
_entity.id
_entity.type
_entity.pdbx_description
1 polymer ?
#
loop_
_entity_poly.entity_id
_entity_poly.type
_entity_poly.pdbx_seq_one_letter_code
_entity_poly.pdbx_strand_id
1 'polypeptide(L)'
;MLLFVPINGTPADEPTDPSPSTKVEPRTENAIVFDEENINVLVEDAIDWAHNILLVMRPPGKEGRSDTVQNVPFSLFPTPFPREIFNEAIAVAKAMSLLYFRVSRDIDFLKMVYKDVIDSDLSIRNYLKICEDVHNEGIKQPISIYLQRSDYIAHVSEGDDGEKKYELKQIEVNGGSIGGANGIPPRITKIHERMLEKAGFPNFPEDVLPRNTTAESASAQMLLTAWKKFNNPKAIIVSLVVKDRSKWHFCKRFDEYEIDRITNKKVKVYYLSMEEAVKMLTMDEDYTLRLEGKPIGVFYINMILIGVVLPIKYLNLLKMAERSTAIKSPSLFFEITISKRVQQVLTKPGMVEHFFPKPEDAPMVTAIRKTFAKMWGLENPDDEETKRVIEDAIAHPERYVMKPNKEGGGKNFWEQEIVDKLKKFTKKQRAAYILMERLNPLVAQNYLIWANEKPFFSDVITELGVYTYCVYDTKAGTLVQYTQPGQMVRSKCASSNEGGIGVGLGVFDSLYLY
;
A
#
# COMPACT_ATOMS: atom_id res chain seq x y z
N MET A 1 27.53 3.39 8.13
CA MET A 1 26.84 3.99 9.29
C MET A 1 26.93 5.51 9.14
N LEU A 2 26.02 6.10 8.37
CA LEU A 2 25.94 7.55 8.15
C LEU A 2 25.20 8.16 9.33
N LEU A 3 25.96 8.56 10.34
CA LEU A 3 25.48 9.32 11.48
C LEU A 3 25.37 10.79 11.04
N PHE A 4 24.15 11.25 10.78
CA PHE A 4 23.83 12.68 10.69
C PHE A 4 23.86 13.25 12.11
N VAL A 5 25.04 13.59 12.62
CA VAL A 5 25.18 14.27 13.91
C VAL A 5 25.45 15.76 13.65
N PRO A 6 24.65 16.69 14.17
CA PRO A 6 24.98 18.10 14.14
C PRO A 6 26.16 18.36 15.10
N ILE A 7 27.23 18.96 14.60
CA ILE A 7 28.42 19.28 15.40
C ILE A 7 28.19 20.61 16.11
N ASN A 8 28.10 20.60 17.45
CA ASN A 8 28.29 21.79 18.29
C ASN A 8 29.78 21.90 18.64
N GLY A 9 30.41 23.05 18.37
CA GLY A 9 31.88 23.23 18.45
C GLY A 9 32.42 23.79 19.76
N THR A 10 33.73 23.57 20.02
CA THR A 10 34.83 24.51 20.39
C THR A 10 36.11 23.75 20.86
N PRO A 11 37.33 24.37 20.88
CA PRO A 11 38.55 23.78 20.27
C PRO A 11 39.77 23.46 21.21
N ALA A 12 40.90 23.06 20.57
CA ALA A 12 42.33 22.99 21.01
C ALA A 12 42.81 21.64 21.61
N ASP A 13 43.98 21.01 21.31
CA ASP A 13 45.32 21.39 20.79
C ASP A 13 46.04 20.16 20.10
N GLU A 14 47.18 20.43 19.42
CA GLU A 14 48.04 19.63 18.50
C GLU A 14 49.01 18.54 19.15
N PRO A 15 50.08 18.00 18.47
CA PRO A 15 50.16 16.94 17.44
C PRO A 15 51.27 15.84 17.72
N THR A 16 51.62 15.02 16.69
CA THR A 16 52.82 14.13 16.43
C THR A 16 52.43 12.65 16.15
N ASP A 17 52.91 11.84 15.19
CA ASP A 17 53.92 11.84 14.09
C ASP A 17 53.54 10.65 13.10
N PRO A 18 54.02 10.56 11.83
CA PRO A 18 53.40 9.75 10.76
C PRO A 18 54.11 8.43 10.39
N SER A 19 53.37 7.46 9.84
CA SER A 19 53.91 6.52 8.84
C SER A 19 52.82 5.99 7.89
N PRO A 20 53.16 5.65 6.62
CA PRO A 20 52.18 5.61 5.54
C PRO A 20 51.66 4.20 5.26
N SER A 21 50.36 3.99 5.39
CA SER A 21 49.66 2.94 4.64
C SER A 21 48.58 3.62 3.82
N THR A 22 48.77 3.68 2.51
CA THR A 22 47.83 4.23 1.54
C THR A 22 46.58 3.34 1.47
N LYS A 23 45.66 3.55 2.41
CA LYS A 23 44.23 3.44 2.14
C LYS A 23 43.82 4.72 1.44
N VAL A 24 43.29 4.61 0.24
CA VAL A 24 42.61 5.73 -0.41
C VAL A 24 41.33 5.98 0.38
N GLU A 25 41.41 6.84 1.39
CA GLU A 25 40.23 7.43 2.01
C GLU A 25 39.59 8.37 0.98
N PRO A 26 38.28 8.29 0.74
CA PRO A 26 37.61 9.27 -0.09
C PRO A 26 37.70 10.61 0.62
N ARG A 27 38.40 11.57 -0.01
CA ARG A 27 38.52 12.94 0.48
C ARG A 27 37.13 13.55 0.71
N THR A 28 36.81 13.84 1.96
CA THR A 28 35.64 14.60 2.43
C THR A 28 35.85 16.11 2.29
N GLU A 29 36.47 16.57 1.20
CA GLU A 29 36.79 18.01 1.02
C GLU A 29 35.55 18.87 0.67
N ASN A 30 34.36 18.28 0.48
CA ASN A 30 33.11 19.00 0.17
C ASN A 30 31.89 18.42 0.93
N ALA A 31 32.04 17.95 2.17
CA ALA A 31 30.87 17.55 2.96
C ALA A 31 30.06 18.81 3.32
N ILE A 32 28.81 18.88 2.86
CA ILE A 32 27.90 19.96 3.27
C ILE A 32 27.69 19.86 4.78
N VAL A 33 27.96 20.97 5.47
CA VAL A 33 27.51 21.15 6.84
C VAL A 33 26.01 21.38 6.79
N PHE A 34 25.24 20.42 7.29
CA PHE A 34 23.79 20.55 7.38
C PHE A 34 23.42 21.51 8.53
N ASP A 35 23.52 22.81 8.26
CA ASP A 35 22.96 23.87 9.09
C ASP A 35 21.59 24.32 8.55
N GLU A 36 20.93 25.21 9.30
CA GLU A 36 19.57 25.68 8.96
C GLU A 36 19.55 26.41 7.59
N GLU A 37 20.60 27.15 7.24
CA GLU A 37 20.69 27.89 5.98
C GLU A 37 20.79 26.94 4.79
N ASN A 38 21.72 25.99 4.84
CA ASN A 38 21.92 24.99 3.79
C ASN A 38 20.70 24.09 3.60
N ILE A 39 20.03 23.70 4.70
CA ILE A 39 18.79 22.91 4.62
C ILE A 39 17.68 23.69 3.94
N ASN A 40 17.48 24.96 4.28
CA ASN A 40 16.42 25.77 3.65
C ASN A 40 16.65 25.92 2.13
N VAL A 41 17.90 26.08 1.70
CA VAL A 41 18.26 26.12 0.26
C VAL A 41 17.94 24.79 -0.45
N LEU A 42 18.24 23.65 0.19
CA LEU A 42 17.90 22.33 -0.37
C LEU A 42 16.38 22.12 -0.44
N VAL A 43 15.65 22.56 0.58
CA VAL A 43 14.18 22.43 0.66
C VAL A 43 13.50 23.28 -0.40
N GLU A 44 13.93 24.53 -0.61
CA GLU A 44 13.42 25.39 -1.67
C GLU A 44 13.61 24.75 -3.05
N ASP A 45 14.83 24.27 -3.33
CA ASP A 45 15.14 23.57 -4.58
C ASP A 45 14.34 22.27 -4.77
N ALA A 46 14.13 21.50 -3.70
CA ALA A 46 13.32 20.27 -3.74
C ALA A 46 11.84 20.58 -4.03
N ILE A 47 11.29 21.63 -3.42
CA ILE A 47 9.90 22.06 -3.65
C ILE A 47 9.71 22.54 -5.10
N ASP A 48 10.65 23.34 -5.62
CA ASP A 48 10.63 23.80 -7.01
C ASP A 48 10.76 22.63 -7.99
N TRP A 49 11.68 21.70 -7.71
CA TRP A 49 11.84 20.50 -8.53
C TRP A 49 10.58 19.64 -8.51
N ALA A 50 9.94 19.46 -7.35
CA ALA A 50 8.69 18.71 -7.22
C ALA A 50 7.59 19.25 -8.13
N HIS A 51 7.46 20.57 -8.24
CA HIS A 51 6.50 21.20 -9.17
C HIS A 51 6.86 20.93 -10.64
N ASN A 52 8.14 21.00 -11.00
CA ASN A 52 8.62 20.77 -12.37
C ASN A 52 8.48 19.31 -12.84
N ILE A 53 8.49 18.34 -11.93
CA ILE A 53 8.33 16.91 -12.25
C ILE A 53 6.91 16.37 -12.00
N LEU A 54 5.93 17.25 -11.79
CA LEU A 54 4.51 16.90 -11.56
C LEU A 54 4.26 16.12 -10.26
N LEU A 55 5.09 16.32 -9.22
CA LEU A 55 4.89 15.79 -7.88
C LEU A 55 4.00 16.73 -7.05
N VAL A 56 2.78 16.93 -7.54
CA VAL A 56 1.83 17.93 -7.01
C VAL A 56 0.45 17.34 -6.70
N MET A 57 -0.26 17.99 -5.80
CA MET A 57 -1.62 17.66 -5.37
C MET A 57 -2.49 18.92 -5.29
N ARG A 58 -3.82 18.74 -5.32
CA ARG A 58 -4.73 19.87 -5.04
C ARG A 58 -4.63 20.27 -3.56
N PRO A 59 -4.58 21.58 -3.23
CA PRO A 59 -4.49 22.03 -1.84
C PRO A 59 -5.74 21.67 -1.02
N PRO A 60 -5.60 21.48 0.29
CA PRO A 60 -6.74 21.39 1.21
C PRO A 60 -7.70 22.58 1.03
N GLY A 61 -9.00 22.30 1.01
CA GLY A 61 -10.05 23.31 0.80
C GLY A 61 -10.27 23.74 -0.65
N LYS A 62 -9.38 23.36 -1.59
CA LYS A 62 -9.47 23.67 -3.04
C LYS A 62 -9.56 22.43 -3.91
N GLU A 63 -9.95 21.29 -3.36
CA GLU A 63 -9.83 20.00 -4.04
C GLU A 63 -10.80 19.80 -5.22
N GLY A 64 -11.70 20.76 -5.47
CA GLY A 64 -12.61 20.76 -6.62
C GLY A 64 -12.02 21.37 -7.90
N ARG A 65 -10.87 22.05 -7.82
CA ARG A 65 -10.25 22.77 -8.95
C ARG A 65 -8.74 22.50 -9.03
N SER A 66 -8.19 22.60 -10.24
CA SER A 66 -6.77 22.32 -10.52
C SER A 66 -5.95 23.57 -10.86
N ASP A 67 -6.53 24.77 -10.78
CA ASP A 67 -5.87 26.05 -11.10
C ASP A 67 -4.71 26.37 -10.16
N THR A 68 -4.78 25.87 -8.91
CA THR A 68 -3.73 26.00 -7.91
C THR A 68 -3.36 24.62 -7.40
N VAL A 69 -2.06 24.38 -7.23
CA VAL A 69 -1.50 23.12 -6.73
C VAL A 69 -0.51 23.40 -5.60
N GLN A 70 -0.15 22.35 -4.87
CA GLN A 70 0.95 22.34 -3.92
C GLN A 70 1.76 21.05 -4.10
N ASN A 71 2.99 21.00 -3.58
CA ASN A 71 3.76 19.76 -3.58
C ASN A 71 3.04 18.67 -2.76
N VAL A 72 3.21 17.43 -3.21
CA VAL A 72 2.92 16.25 -2.37
C VAL A 72 3.92 16.26 -1.20
N PRO A 73 3.53 15.82 0.02
CA PRO A 73 4.48 15.71 1.12
C PRO A 73 5.52 14.61 0.86
N PHE A 74 6.80 14.92 1.06
CA PHE A 74 7.93 14.03 0.82
C PHE A 74 9.01 14.15 1.90
N SER A 75 9.87 13.15 2.06
CA SER A 75 11.13 13.27 2.81
C SER A 75 12.19 13.96 1.95
N LEU A 76 13.08 14.75 2.55
CA LEU A 76 14.10 15.47 1.79
C LEU A 76 15.15 14.51 1.20
N PHE A 77 15.52 13.49 1.96
CA PHE A 77 16.51 12.49 1.57
C PHE A 77 15.90 11.09 1.49
N PRO A 78 16.50 10.16 0.73
CA PRO A 78 16.08 8.77 0.75
C PRO A 78 16.44 8.13 2.09
N THR A 79 15.47 7.51 2.76
CA THR A 79 15.71 6.91 4.09
C THR A 79 16.54 5.62 4.00
N PRO A 80 17.59 5.44 4.83
CA PRO A 80 18.39 4.21 4.86
C PRO A 80 17.58 2.95 5.14
N PHE A 81 17.84 1.88 4.40
CA PHE A 81 17.13 0.60 4.56
C PHE A 81 18.03 -0.61 4.24
N PRO A 82 18.00 -1.70 5.03
CA PRO A 82 18.84 -2.86 4.77
C PRO A 82 18.53 -3.52 3.41
N ARG A 83 19.56 -3.69 2.57
CA ARG A 83 19.41 -4.29 1.23
C ARG A 83 18.81 -5.69 1.26
N GLU A 84 19.19 -6.51 2.24
CA GLU A 84 18.69 -7.88 2.38
C GLU A 84 17.17 -7.90 2.65
N ILE A 85 16.67 -7.00 3.48
CA ILE A 85 15.24 -6.89 3.80
C ILE A 85 14.45 -6.39 2.59
N PHE A 86 15.00 -5.45 1.82
CA PHE A 86 14.41 -5.01 0.57
C PHE A 86 14.31 -6.17 -0.44
N ASN A 87 15.40 -6.90 -0.63
CA ASN A 87 15.45 -8.05 -1.54
C ASN A 87 14.48 -9.16 -1.12
N GLU A 88 14.33 -9.41 0.18
CA GLU A 88 13.35 -10.36 0.71
C GLU A 88 11.90 -9.94 0.35
N ALA A 89 11.58 -8.65 0.47
CA ALA A 89 10.26 -8.12 0.12
C ALA A 89 9.93 -8.27 -1.37
N ILE A 90 10.93 -8.03 -2.23
CA ILE A 90 10.79 -8.25 -3.68
C ILE A 90 10.64 -9.74 -3.99
N ALA A 91 11.43 -10.61 -3.37
CA ALA A 91 11.43 -12.05 -3.62
C ALA A 91 10.08 -12.72 -3.26
N VAL A 92 9.44 -12.31 -2.17
CA VAL A 92 8.16 -12.88 -1.72
C VAL A 92 6.94 -12.33 -2.48
N ALA A 93 7.07 -11.20 -3.19
CA ALA A 93 5.95 -10.46 -3.76
C ALA A 93 5.05 -11.30 -4.67
N LYS A 94 5.63 -12.17 -5.51
CA LYS A 94 4.86 -13.07 -6.39
C LYS A 94 4.04 -14.09 -5.60
N ALA A 95 4.65 -14.72 -4.61
CA ALA A 95 3.98 -15.69 -3.75
C ALA A 95 2.83 -15.04 -2.97
N MET A 96 3.07 -13.85 -2.41
CA MET A 96 2.05 -13.08 -1.70
C MET A 96 0.87 -12.67 -2.61
N SER A 97 1.14 -12.26 -3.86
CA SER A 97 0.06 -11.98 -4.81
C SER A 97 -0.75 -13.22 -5.17
N LEU A 98 -0.07 -14.35 -5.38
CA LEU A 98 -0.72 -15.62 -5.69
C LEU A 98 -1.56 -16.14 -4.51
N LEU A 99 -1.13 -15.91 -3.27
CA LEU A 99 -1.91 -16.25 -2.08
C LEU A 99 -3.26 -15.54 -2.11
N TYR A 100 -3.27 -14.22 -2.20
CA TYR A 100 -4.53 -13.44 -2.18
C TYR A 100 -5.40 -13.70 -3.42
N PHE A 101 -4.79 -14.05 -4.56
CA PHE A 101 -5.55 -14.61 -5.69
C PHE A 101 -6.32 -15.85 -5.28
N ARG A 102 -5.62 -16.88 -4.79
CA ARG A 102 -6.22 -18.18 -4.44
C ARG A 102 -7.30 -18.01 -3.36
N VAL A 103 -7.05 -17.15 -2.36
CA VAL A 103 -8.03 -16.78 -1.33
C VAL A 103 -9.28 -16.14 -1.95
N SER A 104 -9.14 -15.24 -2.93
CA SER A 104 -10.29 -14.59 -3.59
C SER A 104 -11.19 -15.53 -4.39
N ARG A 105 -10.74 -16.78 -4.62
CA ARG A 105 -11.49 -17.80 -5.35
C ARG A 105 -12.18 -18.80 -4.45
N ASP A 106 -11.80 -18.86 -3.18
CA ASP A 106 -12.34 -19.80 -2.21
C ASP A 106 -13.47 -19.13 -1.41
N ILE A 107 -14.69 -19.18 -1.96
CA ILE A 107 -15.86 -18.56 -1.34
C ILE A 107 -16.20 -19.23 0.01
N ASP A 108 -15.94 -20.53 0.16
CA ASP A 108 -16.21 -21.25 1.40
C ASP A 108 -15.21 -20.87 2.49
N PHE A 109 -13.94 -20.69 2.14
CA PHE A 109 -12.97 -20.07 3.04
C PHE A 109 -13.40 -18.67 3.48
N LEU A 110 -13.82 -17.80 2.56
CA LEU A 110 -14.28 -16.45 2.92
C LEU A 110 -15.49 -16.49 3.86
N LYS A 111 -16.45 -17.39 3.62
CA LYS A 111 -17.59 -17.60 4.54
C LYS A 111 -17.14 -18.10 5.90
N MET A 112 -16.20 -19.04 5.96
CA MET A 112 -15.62 -19.52 7.21
C MET A 112 -14.94 -18.38 7.99
N VAL A 113 -14.14 -17.56 7.32
CA VAL A 113 -13.41 -16.43 7.92
C VAL A 113 -14.38 -15.39 8.50
N TYR A 114 -15.48 -15.12 7.79
CA TYR A 114 -16.41 -14.05 8.10
C TYR A 114 -17.66 -14.45 8.88
N LYS A 115 -17.84 -15.74 9.20
CA LYS A 115 -19.05 -16.26 9.87
C LYS A 115 -19.51 -15.44 11.09
N ASP A 116 -18.56 -14.97 11.90
CA ASP A 116 -18.83 -14.16 13.11
C ASP A 116 -18.69 -12.65 12.85
N VAL A 117 -17.92 -12.27 11.82
CA VAL A 117 -17.66 -10.86 11.46
C VAL A 117 -18.91 -10.20 10.89
N ILE A 118 -19.65 -10.93 10.06
CA ILE A 118 -20.85 -10.40 9.40
C ILE A 118 -21.91 -9.95 10.41
N ASP A 119 -21.92 -10.44 11.65
CA ASP A 119 -22.88 -10.03 12.68
C ASP A 119 -22.71 -8.56 13.10
N SER A 120 -21.49 -8.04 13.07
CA SER A 120 -21.16 -6.69 13.54
C SER A 120 -20.57 -5.77 12.47
N ASP A 121 -20.13 -6.29 11.33
CA ASP A 121 -19.64 -5.51 10.18
C ASP A 121 -20.61 -5.58 8.99
N LEU A 122 -21.42 -4.53 8.83
CA LEU A 122 -22.38 -4.41 7.74
C LEU A 122 -21.73 -4.34 6.36
N SER A 123 -20.51 -3.79 6.25
CA SER A 123 -19.83 -3.68 4.96
C SER A 123 -19.45 -5.08 4.45
N ILE A 124 -18.78 -5.87 5.29
CA ILE A 124 -18.39 -7.25 4.98
C ILE A 124 -19.63 -8.11 4.73
N ARG A 125 -20.68 -8.00 5.56
CA ARG A 125 -21.94 -8.74 5.36
C ARG A 125 -22.51 -8.51 3.95
N ASN A 126 -22.64 -7.25 3.55
CA ASN A 126 -23.24 -6.90 2.27
C ASN A 126 -22.37 -7.35 1.09
N TYR A 127 -21.05 -7.17 1.18
CA TYR A 127 -20.13 -7.55 0.11
C TYR A 127 -19.99 -9.07 -0.04
N LEU A 128 -19.91 -9.80 1.07
CA LEU A 128 -19.91 -11.27 1.04
C LEU A 128 -21.21 -11.80 0.42
N LYS A 129 -22.37 -11.20 0.76
CA LYS A 129 -23.65 -11.59 0.16
C LYS A 129 -23.68 -11.39 -1.35
N ILE A 130 -23.13 -10.28 -1.86
CA ILE A 130 -22.98 -10.06 -3.31
C ILE A 130 -22.09 -11.13 -3.93
N CYS A 131 -20.94 -11.44 -3.30
CA CYS A 131 -20.02 -12.47 -3.79
C CYS A 131 -20.69 -13.85 -3.85
N GLU A 132 -21.46 -14.24 -2.82
CA GLU A 132 -22.24 -15.48 -2.81
C GLU A 132 -23.28 -15.52 -3.92
N ASP A 133 -24.06 -14.45 -4.11
CA ASP A 133 -25.07 -14.39 -5.15
C ASP A 133 -24.45 -14.53 -6.55
N VAL A 134 -23.33 -13.86 -6.80
CA VAL A 134 -22.60 -13.90 -8.08
C VAL A 134 -21.95 -15.26 -8.29
N HIS A 135 -21.41 -15.88 -7.24
CA HIS A 135 -20.85 -17.23 -7.31
C HIS A 135 -21.94 -18.25 -7.68
N ASN A 136 -23.10 -18.19 -7.03
CA ASN A 136 -24.22 -19.11 -7.27
C ASN A 136 -24.85 -18.92 -8.66
N GLU A 137 -24.89 -17.68 -9.18
CA GLU A 137 -25.34 -17.40 -10.56
C GLU A 137 -24.34 -17.92 -11.63
N GLY A 138 -23.10 -18.18 -11.22
CA GLY A 138 -21.99 -18.59 -12.08
C GLY A 138 -21.26 -17.38 -12.68
N ILE A 139 -19.95 -17.34 -12.45
CA ILE A 139 -19.06 -16.25 -12.86
C ILE A 139 -19.04 -16.07 -14.38
N LYS A 140 -19.43 -14.89 -14.88
CA LYS A 140 -19.48 -14.58 -16.33
C LYS A 140 -18.15 -14.08 -16.92
N GLN A 141 -17.29 -13.49 -16.09
CA GLN A 141 -15.95 -13.03 -16.51
C GLN A 141 -14.87 -13.85 -15.81
N PRO A 142 -14.19 -14.78 -16.51
CA PRO A 142 -13.18 -15.63 -15.91
C PRO A 142 -11.83 -14.93 -15.69
N ILE A 143 -11.54 -13.84 -16.39
CA ILE A 143 -10.29 -13.09 -16.21
C ILE A 143 -10.41 -12.18 -14.99
N SER A 144 -9.48 -12.35 -14.04
CA SER A 144 -9.30 -11.47 -12.91
C SER A 144 -7.98 -10.72 -13.06
N ILE A 145 -8.00 -9.43 -12.78
CA ILE A 145 -6.82 -8.59 -12.74
C ILE A 145 -6.98 -7.57 -11.64
N TYR A 146 -5.92 -7.37 -10.87
CA TYR A 146 -5.89 -6.38 -9.83
C TYR A 146 -4.45 -5.93 -9.61
N LEU A 147 -4.32 -4.67 -9.22
CA LEU A 147 -3.12 -4.15 -8.60
C LEU A 147 -3.20 -4.57 -7.14
N GLN A 148 -2.07 -4.91 -6.54
CA GLN A 148 -1.93 -5.23 -5.13
C GLN A 148 -0.70 -4.49 -4.62
N ARG A 149 -0.73 -3.99 -3.38
CA ARG A 149 0.45 -3.49 -2.69
C ARG A 149 0.57 -4.15 -1.32
N SER A 150 1.64 -4.90 -1.11
CA SER A 150 1.95 -5.47 0.22
C SER A 150 2.89 -4.54 0.95
N ASP A 151 2.49 -4.07 2.12
CA ASP A 151 3.24 -3.10 2.92
C ASP A 151 4.02 -3.82 4.04
N TYR A 152 5.29 -3.47 4.21
CA TYR A 152 6.23 -4.12 5.12
C TYR A 152 7.03 -3.09 5.92
N ILE A 153 7.54 -3.52 7.07
CA ILE A 153 8.53 -2.80 7.89
C ILE A 153 9.76 -3.70 8.09
N ALA A 154 10.94 -3.09 8.19
CA ALA A 154 12.12 -3.72 8.75
C ALA A 154 12.00 -3.75 10.27
N HIS A 155 11.56 -4.87 10.84
CA HIS A 155 11.45 -5.07 12.27
C HIS A 155 12.83 -5.31 12.87
N VAL A 156 13.15 -4.58 13.95
CA VAL A 156 14.38 -4.75 14.71
C VAL A 156 14.07 -5.55 15.96
N SER A 157 14.74 -6.70 16.08
CA SER A 157 14.86 -7.46 17.32
C SER A 157 16.30 -7.38 17.82
N GLU A 158 16.47 -7.46 19.13
CA GLU A 158 17.79 -7.53 19.77
C GLU A 158 18.03 -8.96 20.25
N GLY A 159 19.17 -9.53 19.86
CA GLY A 159 19.64 -10.81 20.40
C GLY A 159 20.15 -10.69 21.83
N ASP A 160 20.37 -11.83 22.49
CA ASP A 160 20.90 -11.88 23.86
C ASP A 160 22.32 -11.26 23.97
N ASP A 161 23.03 -11.15 22.86
CA ASP A 161 24.36 -10.53 22.73
C ASP A 161 24.31 -9.02 22.37
N GLY A 162 23.10 -8.45 22.24
CA GLY A 162 22.89 -7.07 21.82
C GLY A 162 23.01 -6.84 20.31
N GLU A 163 23.20 -7.88 19.49
CA GLU A 163 23.21 -7.73 18.04
C GLU A 163 21.79 -7.43 17.51
N LYS A 164 21.70 -6.39 16.67
CA LYS A 164 20.43 -6.03 16.02
C LYS A 164 20.16 -6.96 14.84
N LYS A 165 19.08 -7.72 14.93
CA LYS A 165 18.58 -8.53 13.84
C LYS A 165 17.42 -7.83 13.14
N TYR A 166 17.50 -7.77 11.81
CA TYR A 166 16.45 -7.21 10.97
C TYR A 166 15.57 -8.33 10.42
N GLU A 167 14.26 -8.15 10.49
CA GLU A 167 13.28 -9.09 9.96
C GLU A 167 12.24 -8.34 9.11
N LEU A 168 11.95 -8.86 7.91
CA LEU A 168 10.86 -8.32 7.11
C LEU A 168 9.52 -8.71 7.73
N LYS A 169 8.70 -7.75 8.14
CA LYS A 169 7.37 -8.00 8.70
C LYS A 169 6.29 -7.26 7.95
N GLN A 170 5.27 -7.99 7.51
CA GLN A 170 4.14 -7.46 6.77
C GLN A 170 3.19 -6.71 7.70
N ILE A 171 2.82 -5.50 7.30
CA ILE A 171 1.82 -4.65 7.97
C ILE A 171 0.42 -4.99 7.48
N GLU A 172 0.24 -5.03 6.16
CA GLU A 172 -1.03 -5.26 5.49
C GLU A 172 -0.85 -5.55 4.00
N VAL A 173 -1.90 -6.07 3.37
CA VAL A 173 -2.04 -6.13 1.92
C VAL A 173 -3.16 -5.19 1.50
N ASN A 174 -2.92 -4.40 0.46
CA ASN A 174 -3.86 -3.46 -0.13
C ASN A 174 -4.29 -3.93 -1.52
N GLY A 175 -5.56 -3.71 -1.87
CA GLY A 175 -6.16 -4.13 -3.14
C GLY A 175 -7.15 -3.15 -3.79
N GLY A 176 -7.64 -2.17 -3.03
CA GLY A 176 -8.61 -1.15 -3.47
C GLY A 176 -7.98 0.01 -4.25
N SER A 177 -8.20 1.27 -3.86
CA SER A 177 -7.60 2.42 -4.58
C SER A 177 -6.15 2.67 -4.16
N ILE A 178 -5.23 1.91 -4.74
CA ILE A 178 -3.83 1.72 -4.28
C ILE A 178 -2.92 2.87 -4.69
N GLY A 179 -3.11 4.01 -4.02
CA GLY A 179 -2.41 5.27 -4.25
C GLY A 179 -0.89 5.15 -4.34
N GLY A 180 -0.28 6.10 -5.06
CA GLY A 180 1.15 6.11 -5.37
C GLY A 180 1.48 5.49 -6.74
N ALA A 181 0.78 4.45 -7.18
CA ALA A 181 1.06 3.66 -8.40
C ALA A 181 0.81 4.37 -9.75
N ASN A 182 0.74 5.70 -9.71
CA ASN A 182 0.42 6.62 -10.81
C ASN A 182 1.60 7.59 -11.01
N GLY A 183 2.81 7.08 -10.77
CA GLY A 183 4.08 7.76 -10.95
C GLY A 183 4.57 8.64 -9.82
N ILE A 184 4.01 8.55 -8.60
CA ILE A 184 4.61 9.24 -7.45
C ILE A 184 6.00 8.64 -7.09
N PRO A 185 6.16 7.31 -6.87
CA PRO A 185 7.45 6.75 -6.47
C PRO A 185 8.64 7.09 -7.36
N PRO A 186 8.57 6.98 -8.70
CA PRO A 186 9.72 7.36 -9.54
C PRO A 186 10.03 8.87 -9.49
N ARG A 187 9.02 9.73 -9.24
CA ARG A 187 9.24 11.18 -9.06
C ARG A 187 9.92 11.49 -7.72
N ILE A 188 9.61 10.73 -6.67
CA ILE A 188 10.31 10.83 -5.39
C ILE A 188 11.77 10.41 -5.53
N THR A 189 12.05 9.31 -6.25
CA THR A 189 13.44 8.93 -6.56
C THR A 189 14.20 10.05 -7.26
N LYS A 190 13.58 10.76 -8.22
CA LYS A 190 14.20 11.93 -8.89
C LYS A 190 14.48 13.11 -7.95
N ILE A 191 13.67 13.32 -6.91
CA ILE A 191 13.95 14.32 -5.87
C ILE A 191 15.20 13.88 -5.10
N HIS A 192 15.23 12.63 -4.66
CA HIS A 192 16.30 12.09 -3.83
C HIS A 192 17.65 11.98 -4.56
N GLU A 193 17.66 11.62 -5.84
CA GLU A 193 18.87 11.67 -6.68
C GLU A 193 19.47 13.08 -6.68
N ARG A 194 18.63 14.09 -6.95
CA ARG A 194 19.04 15.50 -6.96
C ARG A 194 19.49 15.99 -5.58
N MET A 195 18.80 15.57 -4.51
CA MET A 195 19.16 15.98 -3.14
C MET A 195 20.47 15.34 -2.69
N LEU A 196 20.75 14.09 -3.07
CA LEU A 196 22.05 13.46 -2.81
C LEU A 196 23.18 14.16 -3.58
N GLU A 197 22.98 14.46 -4.87
CA GLU A 197 23.95 15.23 -5.66
C GLU A 197 24.25 16.59 -5.02
N LYS A 198 23.20 17.34 -4.70
CA LYS A 198 23.33 18.65 -4.05
C LYS A 198 23.92 18.58 -2.66
N ALA A 199 23.72 17.49 -1.93
CA ALA A 199 24.32 17.23 -0.62
C ALA A 199 25.80 16.79 -0.70
N GLY A 200 26.42 16.76 -1.89
CA GLY A 200 27.83 16.40 -2.06
C GLY A 200 28.05 14.90 -2.29
N PHE A 201 27.01 14.14 -2.61
CA PHE A 201 27.06 12.71 -2.93
C PHE A 201 26.65 12.44 -4.40
N PRO A 202 27.37 12.96 -5.41
CA PRO A 202 26.95 12.82 -6.81
C PRO A 202 27.24 11.44 -7.42
N ASN A 203 28.06 10.61 -6.79
CA ASN A 203 28.56 9.34 -7.34
C ASN A 203 28.18 8.14 -6.44
N PHE A 204 26.89 7.93 -6.19
CA PHE A 204 26.41 6.71 -5.51
C PHE A 204 26.22 5.55 -6.49
N PRO A 205 26.43 4.29 -6.07
CA PRO A 205 26.15 3.13 -6.90
C PRO A 205 24.69 3.10 -7.37
N GLU A 206 24.48 2.67 -8.62
CA GLU A 206 23.17 2.69 -9.28
C GLU A 206 22.10 1.83 -8.58
N ASP A 207 22.52 0.82 -7.82
CA ASP A 207 21.64 -0.11 -7.10
C ASP A 207 21.36 0.32 -5.65
N VAL A 208 21.86 1.48 -5.21
CA VAL A 208 21.58 2.03 -3.87
C VAL A 208 20.21 2.67 -3.80
N LEU A 209 19.76 3.33 -4.86
CA LEU A 209 18.39 3.79 -4.99
C LEU A 209 17.60 2.79 -5.84
N PRO A 210 16.68 1.99 -5.26
CA PRO A 210 16.02 0.97 -6.03
C PRO A 210 15.15 1.61 -7.11
N ARG A 211 15.44 1.25 -8.37
CA ARG A 211 14.76 1.79 -9.55
C ARG A 211 13.25 1.53 -9.48
N ASN A 212 12.47 2.55 -9.84
CA ASN A 212 11.01 2.55 -9.80
C ASN A 212 10.37 2.84 -11.18
N THR A 213 11.11 2.60 -12.27
CA THR A 213 10.75 3.09 -13.62
C THR A 213 9.44 2.49 -14.15
N THR A 214 9.12 1.24 -13.83
CA THR A 214 7.86 0.61 -14.24
C THR A 214 6.65 1.04 -13.41
N ALA A 215 6.87 1.68 -12.25
CA ALA A 215 5.80 2.13 -11.36
C ALA A 215 5.15 3.42 -11.88
N GLU A 216 5.79 4.09 -12.85
CA GLU A 216 5.31 5.34 -13.41
C GLU A 216 3.89 5.21 -13.95
N SER A 217 3.61 4.14 -14.69
CA SER A 217 2.32 3.90 -15.35
C SER A 217 1.70 2.55 -14.98
N ALA A 218 1.99 2.02 -13.79
CA ALA A 218 1.55 0.68 -13.36
C ALA A 218 0.03 0.50 -13.48
N SER A 219 -0.75 1.45 -12.94
CA SER A 219 -2.21 1.45 -13.02
C SER A 219 -2.71 1.49 -14.48
N ALA A 220 -2.16 2.40 -15.30
CA ALA A 220 -2.49 2.49 -16.72
C ALA A 220 -2.17 1.21 -17.50
N GLN A 221 -0.98 0.62 -17.29
CA GLN A 221 -0.56 -0.63 -17.93
C GLN A 221 -1.44 -1.82 -17.54
N MET A 222 -1.80 -1.91 -16.25
CA MET A 222 -2.73 -2.93 -15.78
C MET A 222 -4.10 -2.78 -16.46
N LEU A 223 -4.67 -1.56 -16.49
CA LEU A 223 -5.96 -1.30 -17.14
C LEU A 223 -5.94 -1.61 -18.64
N LEU A 224 -4.85 -1.30 -19.34
CA LEU A 224 -4.67 -1.68 -20.74
C LEU A 224 -4.52 -3.17 -20.92
N THR A 225 -3.83 -3.85 -20.00
CA THR A 225 -3.70 -5.31 -20.02
C THR A 225 -5.07 -5.96 -19.86
N ALA A 226 -5.88 -5.49 -18.92
CA ALA A 226 -7.27 -5.90 -18.74
C ALA A 226 -8.08 -5.70 -20.03
N TRP A 227 -8.06 -4.50 -20.59
CA TRP A 227 -8.80 -4.17 -21.81
C TRP A 227 -8.41 -5.05 -23.00
N LYS A 228 -7.10 -5.29 -23.19
CA LYS A 228 -6.58 -6.20 -24.22
C LYS A 228 -7.08 -7.63 -24.02
N LYS A 229 -7.14 -8.11 -22.77
CA LYS A 229 -7.66 -9.45 -22.43
C LYS A 229 -9.16 -9.57 -22.62
N PHE A 230 -9.92 -8.48 -22.47
CA PHE A 230 -11.35 -8.46 -22.82
C PHE A 230 -11.58 -8.61 -24.33
N ASN A 231 -10.61 -8.20 -25.14
CA ASN A 231 -10.55 -8.46 -26.59
C ASN A 231 -11.77 -7.96 -27.40
N ASN A 232 -12.23 -6.74 -27.10
CA ASN A 232 -13.26 -6.06 -27.87
C ASN A 232 -12.82 -4.62 -28.19
N PRO A 233 -12.52 -4.27 -29.46
CA PRO A 233 -12.00 -2.95 -29.81
C PRO A 233 -13.02 -1.81 -29.63
N LYS A 234 -14.32 -2.12 -29.50
CA LYS A 234 -15.38 -1.13 -29.22
C LYS A 234 -15.58 -0.90 -27.73
N ALA A 235 -14.94 -1.70 -26.87
CA ALA A 235 -15.13 -1.62 -25.45
C ALA A 235 -14.42 -0.42 -24.84
N ILE A 236 -15.01 0.16 -23.80
CA ILE A 236 -14.45 1.26 -23.03
C ILE A 236 -13.98 0.79 -21.65
N ILE A 237 -13.21 1.63 -20.98
CA ILE A 237 -12.84 1.48 -19.57
C ILE A 237 -13.69 2.46 -18.76
N VAL A 238 -14.36 1.98 -17.71
CA VAL A 238 -15.06 2.84 -16.75
C VAL A 238 -14.34 2.76 -15.41
N SER A 239 -13.86 3.91 -14.93
CA SER A 239 -13.28 4.08 -13.60
C SER A 239 -14.31 4.69 -12.65
N LEU A 240 -14.74 3.91 -11.67
CA LEU A 240 -15.60 4.37 -10.59
C LEU A 240 -14.74 5.15 -9.59
N VAL A 241 -15.02 6.44 -9.43
CA VAL A 241 -14.25 7.35 -8.57
C VAL A 241 -15.15 8.14 -7.64
N VAL A 242 -14.61 8.54 -6.50
CA VAL A 242 -15.18 9.65 -5.74
C VAL A 242 -14.91 10.92 -6.55
N LYS A 243 -15.94 11.43 -7.24
CA LYS A 243 -15.86 12.65 -8.06
C LYS A 243 -15.82 13.94 -7.24
N ASP A 244 -16.20 13.86 -5.98
CA ASP A 244 -16.04 14.97 -5.06
C ASP A 244 -14.56 15.38 -4.96
N ARG A 245 -14.37 16.64 -4.53
CA ARG A 245 -13.13 17.23 -3.99
C ARG A 245 -12.04 16.19 -3.67
N SER A 246 -11.07 16.00 -4.57
CA SER A 246 -9.99 15.01 -4.42
C SER A 246 -8.60 15.65 -4.52
N LYS A 247 -7.82 15.52 -3.45
CA LYS A 247 -6.40 15.95 -3.42
C LYS A 247 -5.56 15.24 -4.48
N TRP A 248 -5.87 13.97 -4.74
CA TRP A 248 -5.14 13.06 -5.65
C TRP A 248 -5.66 13.07 -7.09
N HIS A 249 -6.34 14.14 -7.53
CA HIS A 249 -6.96 14.21 -8.85
C HIS A 249 -5.95 14.03 -10.01
N PHE A 250 -4.74 14.60 -9.87
CA PHE A 250 -3.70 14.51 -10.89
C PHE A 250 -3.24 13.07 -11.12
N CYS A 251 -3.09 12.27 -10.06
CA CYS A 251 -2.75 10.85 -10.18
C CYS A 251 -3.81 10.09 -10.98
N LYS A 252 -5.09 10.35 -10.71
CA LYS A 252 -6.20 9.68 -11.42
C LYS A 252 -6.21 10.04 -12.91
N ARG A 253 -5.98 11.31 -13.25
CA ARG A 253 -5.91 11.78 -14.65
C ARG A 253 -4.65 11.30 -15.37
N PHE A 254 -3.54 11.14 -14.64
CA PHE A 254 -2.30 10.61 -15.20
C PHE A 254 -2.53 9.23 -15.85
N ASP A 255 -3.32 8.34 -15.22
CA ASP A 255 -3.64 7.03 -15.81
C ASP A 255 -4.34 7.14 -17.17
N GLU A 256 -5.31 8.04 -17.30
CA GLU A 256 -6.00 8.31 -18.57
C GLU A 256 -5.04 8.88 -19.61
N TYR A 257 -4.18 9.82 -19.24
CA TYR A 257 -3.21 10.41 -20.17
C TYR A 257 -2.20 9.38 -20.66
N GLU A 258 -1.74 8.48 -19.80
CA GLU A 258 -0.86 7.38 -20.21
C GLU A 258 -1.58 6.37 -21.10
N ILE A 259 -2.84 6.04 -20.81
CA ILE A 259 -3.67 5.20 -21.68
C ILE A 259 -3.84 5.85 -23.06
N ASP A 260 -4.15 7.14 -23.11
CA ASP A 260 -4.27 7.90 -24.35
C ASP A 260 -2.95 7.91 -25.14
N ARG A 261 -1.83 8.15 -24.46
CA ARG A 261 -0.49 8.17 -25.06
C ARG A 261 -0.12 6.80 -25.64
N ILE A 262 -0.26 5.73 -24.87
CA ILE A 262 0.10 4.36 -25.27
C ILE A 262 -0.79 3.87 -26.42
N THR A 263 -2.07 4.24 -26.42
CA THR A 263 -3.04 3.72 -27.40
C THR A 263 -3.29 4.64 -28.58
N ASN A 264 -2.62 5.80 -28.63
CA ASN A 264 -2.93 6.88 -29.55
C ASN A 264 -4.44 7.23 -29.54
N LYS A 265 -4.98 7.41 -28.32
CA LYS A 265 -6.38 7.76 -28.00
C LYS A 265 -7.44 6.78 -28.50
N LYS A 266 -7.06 5.53 -28.83
CA LYS A 266 -7.98 4.48 -29.29
C LYS A 266 -8.82 3.90 -28.16
N VAL A 267 -8.27 3.79 -26.96
CA VAL A 267 -8.99 3.29 -25.78
C VAL A 267 -9.56 4.48 -25.01
N LYS A 268 -10.86 4.45 -24.69
CA LYS A 268 -11.53 5.53 -23.95
C LYS A 268 -11.72 5.15 -22.49
N VAL A 269 -11.36 6.07 -21.60
CA VAL A 269 -11.57 5.96 -20.15
C VAL A 269 -12.65 6.95 -19.74
N TYR A 270 -13.64 6.49 -18.98
CA TYR A 270 -14.72 7.31 -18.43
C TYR A 270 -14.68 7.24 -16.91
N TYR A 271 -14.69 8.41 -16.26
CA TYR A 271 -14.76 8.51 -14.81
C TYR A 271 -16.20 8.75 -14.40
N LEU A 272 -16.75 7.90 -13.52
CA LEU A 272 -18.10 8.02 -12.99
C LEU A 272 -18.07 8.02 -11.46
N SER A 273 -18.91 8.83 -10.84
CA SER A 273 -19.32 8.64 -9.45
C SER A 273 -20.28 7.45 -9.34
N MET A 274 -20.47 6.91 -8.13
CA MET A 274 -21.50 5.90 -7.89
C MET A 274 -22.90 6.40 -8.29
N GLU A 275 -23.20 7.67 -8.08
CA GLU A 275 -24.49 8.26 -8.43
C GLU A 275 -24.73 8.32 -9.94
N GLU A 276 -23.73 8.73 -10.71
CA GLU A 276 -23.84 8.71 -12.18
C GLU A 276 -23.88 7.28 -12.71
N ALA A 277 -23.06 6.37 -12.15
CA ALA A 277 -23.04 4.98 -12.56
C ALA A 277 -24.38 4.28 -12.33
N VAL A 278 -25.07 4.55 -11.21
CA VAL A 278 -26.44 4.06 -10.96
C VAL A 278 -27.42 4.53 -12.04
N LYS A 279 -27.27 5.77 -12.54
CA LYS A 279 -28.19 6.37 -13.53
C LYS A 279 -27.88 5.94 -14.96
N MET A 280 -26.61 5.77 -15.29
CA MET A 280 -26.14 5.67 -16.67
C MET A 280 -25.76 4.26 -17.10
N LEU A 281 -25.46 3.37 -16.15
CA LEU A 281 -25.05 2.00 -16.48
C LEU A 281 -26.25 1.08 -16.63
N THR A 282 -26.19 0.25 -17.65
CA THR A 282 -27.16 -0.82 -17.90
C THR A 282 -26.42 -2.14 -18.10
N MET A 283 -27.14 -3.24 -17.99
CA MET A 283 -26.62 -4.57 -18.32
C MET A 283 -27.60 -5.26 -19.25
N ASP A 284 -27.09 -5.79 -20.36
CA ASP A 284 -27.87 -6.55 -21.34
C ASP A 284 -28.23 -7.95 -20.81
N GLU A 285 -29.11 -8.66 -21.52
CA GLU A 285 -29.46 -10.06 -21.21
C GLU A 285 -28.26 -11.02 -21.29
N ASP A 286 -27.26 -10.70 -22.13
CA ASP A 286 -26.00 -11.46 -22.26
C ASP A 286 -24.94 -11.07 -21.20
N TYR A 287 -25.34 -10.31 -20.18
CA TYR A 287 -24.49 -9.79 -19.10
C TYR A 287 -23.45 -8.76 -19.54
N THR A 288 -23.55 -8.19 -20.76
CA THR A 288 -22.70 -7.07 -21.17
C THR A 288 -23.06 -5.80 -20.41
N LEU A 289 -22.12 -5.25 -19.63
CA LEU A 289 -22.27 -3.94 -18.98
C LEU A 289 -22.07 -2.82 -20.00
N ARG A 290 -22.90 -1.77 -19.95
CA ARG A 290 -22.86 -0.66 -20.89
C ARG A 290 -22.89 0.71 -20.23
N LEU A 291 -22.27 1.68 -20.90
CA LEU A 291 -22.44 3.11 -20.69
C LEU A 291 -22.86 3.74 -22.02
N GLU A 292 -24.05 4.35 -22.08
CA GLU A 292 -24.56 4.99 -23.30
C GLU A 292 -24.51 4.07 -24.53
N GLY A 293 -24.89 2.81 -24.36
CA GLY A 293 -24.87 1.79 -25.42
C GLY A 293 -23.48 1.22 -25.76
N LYS A 294 -22.37 1.77 -25.25
CA LYS A 294 -21.02 1.25 -25.47
C LYS A 294 -20.71 0.12 -24.48
N PRO A 295 -20.14 -1.02 -24.93
CA PRO A 295 -19.77 -2.11 -24.04
C PRO A 295 -18.61 -1.68 -23.12
N ILE A 296 -18.67 -2.05 -21.85
CA ILE A 296 -17.61 -1.82 -20.88
C ILE A 296 -16.77 -3.09 -20.80
N GLY A 297 -15.49 -2.97 -21.16
CA GLY A 297 -14.54 -4.09 -21.10
C GLY A 297 -13.83 -4.19 -19.76
N VAL A 298 -13.63 -3.04 -19.10
CA VAL A 298 -12.99 -2.96 -17.79
C VAL A 298 -13.80 -2.03 -16.89
N PHE A 299 -14.19 -2.54 -15.72
CA PHE A 299 -14.82 -1.79 -14.65
C PHE A 299 -13.83 -1.65 -13.50
N TYR A 300 -13.19 -0.48 -13.40
CA TYR A 300 -12.13 -0.19 -12.44
C TYR A 300 -12.71 0.51 -11.21
N ILE A 301 -12.71 -0.17 -10.06
CA ILE A 301 -13.16 0.40 -8.79
C ILE A 301 -11.99 1.19 -8.20
N ASN A 302 -11.95 2.50 -8.47
CA ASN A 302 -10.92 3.41 -8.01
C ASN A 302 -11.37 4.19 -6.76
N MET A 303 -11.80 3.43 -5.77
CA MET A 303 -12.15 3.88 -4.43
C MET A 303 -11.99 2.73 -3.43
N ILE A 304 -11.90 3.06 -2.16
CA ILE A 304 -11.89 2.08 -1.06
C ILE A 304 -13.33 1.66 -0.79
N LEU A 305 -13.61 0.34 -0.76
CA LEU A 305 -14.95 -0.16 -0.44
C LEU A 305 -15.02 -0.83 0.94
N ILE A 306 -14.00 -1.60 1.32
CA ILE A 306 -13.99 -2.29 2.60
C ILE A 306 -14.07 -1.32 3.79
N GLY A 307 -14.94 -1.63 4.75
CA GLY A 307 -15.21 -0.75 5.88
C GLY A 307 -16.17 0.42 5.58
N VAL A 308 -16.68 0.54 4.35
CA VAL A 308 -17.67 1.53 3.93
C VAL A 308 -19.06 0.90 3.89
N VAL A 309 -20.02 1.49 4.59
CA VAL A 309 -21.42 1.05 4.53
C VAL A 309 -22.14 1.82 3.44
N LEU A 310 -22.45 1.14 2.32
CA LEU A 310 -23.07 1.76 1.16
C LEU A 310 -24.61 1.65 1.20
N PRO A 311 -25.34 2.68 0.73
CA PRO A 311 -26.77 2.59 0.43
C PRO A 311 -27.09 1.48 -0.58
N ILE A 312 -28.31 0.94 -0.49
CA ILE A 312 -28.77 -0.20 -1.31
C ILE A 312 -28.60 0.02 -2.82
N LYS A 313 -28.83 1.24 -3.32
CA LYS A 313 -28.64 1.58 -4.74
C LYS A 313 -27.21 1.36 -5.23
N TYR A 314 -26.20 1.64 -4.38
CA TYR A 314 -24.80 1.44 -4.73
C TYR A 314 -24.40 -0.03 -4.58
N LEU A 315 -24.98 -0.76 -3.61
CA LEU A 315 -24.83 -2.22 -3.54
C LEU A 315 -25.39 -2.90 -4.80
N ASN A 316 -26.54 -2.45 -5.30
CA ASN A 316 -27.12 -2.96 -6.54
C ASN A 316 -26.24 -2.66 -7.76
N LEU A 317 -25.62 -1.48 -7.83
CA LEU A 317 -24.62 -1.14 -8.85
C LEU A 317 -23.42 -2.09 -8.79
N LEU A 318 -22.83 -2.31 -7.60
CA LEU A 318 -21.70 -3.22 -7.43
C LEU A 318 -22.08 -4.65 -7.83
N LYS A 319 -23.26 -5.13 -7.41
CA LYS A 319 -23.79 -6.43 -7.82
C LYS A 319 -23.96 -6.53 -9.34
N MET A 320 -24.52 -5.51 -9.99
CA MET A 320 -24.64 -5.47 -11.45
C MET A 320 -23.27 -5.55 -12.14
N ALA A 321 -22.29 -4.78 -11.66
CA ALA A 321 -20.93 -4.81 -12.21
C ALA A 321 -20.29 -6.19 -12.03
N GLU A 322 -20.38 -6.81 -10.85
CA GLU A 322 -19.80 -8.13 -10.58
C GLU A 322 -20.41 -9.24 -11.44
N ARG A 323 -21.74 -9.22 -11.65
CA ARG A 323 -22.47 -10.15 -12.53
C ARG A 323 -22.07 -10.04 -14.00
N SER A 324 -21.58 -8.87 -14.41
CA SER A 324 -21.32 -8.59 -15.82
C SER A 324 -20.09 -9.33 -16.38
N THR A 325 -20.00 -9.34 -17.71
CA THR A 325 -18.83 -9.81 -18.46
C THR A 325 -17.65 -8.85 -18.41
N ALA A 326 -17.79 -7.62 -17.89
CA ALA A 326 -16.65 -6.70 -17.77
C ALA A 326 -15.57 -7.30 -16.84
N ILE A 327 -14.29 -7.03 -17.13
CA ILE A 327 -13.18 -7.34 -16.22
C ILE A 327 -13.20 -6.34 -15.08
N LYS A 328 -13.33 -6.85 -13.84
CA LYS A 328 -13.27 -6.02 -12.64
C LYS A 328 -11.83 -5.86 -12.20
N SER A 329 -11.47 -4.66 -11.75
CA SER A 329 -10.18 -4.36 -11.16
C SER A 329 -10.35 -3.47 -9.93
N PRO A 330 -10.10 -3.97 -8.71
CA PRO A 330 -10.28 -5.38 -8.36
C PRO A 330 -11.75 -5.83 -8.51
N SER A 331 -12.00 -7.14 -8.46
CA SER A 331 -13.34 -7.65 -8.15
C SER A 331 -13.64 -7.52 -6.66
N LEU A 332 -14.94 -7.51 -6.31
CA LEU A 332 -15.40 -7.48 -4.92
C LEU A 332 -14.92 -8.69 -4.12
N PHE A 333 -14.75 -9.84 -4.79
CA PHE A 333 -14.14 -11.03 -4.20
C PHE A 333 -12.73 -10.74 -3.69
N PHE A 334 -11.90 -10.07 -4.49
CA PHE A 334 -10.55 -9.68 -4.07
C PHE A 334 -10.58 -8.56 -3.03
N GLU A 335 -11.45 -7.56 -3.19
CA GLU A 335 -11.60 -6.44 -2.25
C GLU A 335 -11.92 -6.91 -0.82
N ILE A 336 -12.71 -7.97 -0.64
CA ILE A 336 -12.94 -8.52 0.70
C ILE A 336 -11.78 -9.40 1.18
N THR A 337 -10.87 -9.87 0.33
CA THR A 337 -9.72 -10.68 0.79
C THR A 337 -8.64 -9.88 1.48
N ILE A 338 -8.52 -8.58 1.18
CA ILE A 338 -7.50 -7.69 1.76
C ILE A 338 -7.84 -7.23 3.19
N SER A 339 -8.90 -7.78 3.80
CA SER A 339 -9.26 -7.44 5.17
C SER A 339 -8.21 -7.88 6.17
N LYS A 340 -8.15 -7.15 7.29
CA LYS A 340 -7.29 -7.49 8.44
C LYS A 340 -7.68 -8.84 9.03
N ARG A 341 -8.96 -9.22 8.97
CA ARG A 341 -9.43 -10.54 9.40
C ARG A 341 -8.89 -11.67 8.53
N VAL A 342 -8.89 -11.54 7.20
CA VAL A 342 -8.32 -12.56 6.30
C VAL A 342 -6.82 -12.67 6.52
N GLN A 343 -6.11 -11.53 6.61
CA GLN A 343 -4.68 -11.52 6.93
C GLN A 343 -4.39 -12.27 8.24
N GLN A 344 -5.17 -12.02 9.29
CA GLN A 344 -5.02 -12.70 10.58
C GLN A 344 -5.27 -14.21 10.47
N VAL A 345 -6.31 -14.66 9.75
CA VAL A 345 -6.56 -16.10 9.61
C VAL A 345 -5.42 -16.78 8.85
N LEU A 346 -4.86 -16.12 7.84
CA LEU A 346 -3.74 -16.66 7.06
C LEU A 346 -2.47 -16.91 7.89
N THR A 347 -2.29 -16.24 9.04
CA THR A 347 -1.12 -16.50 9.91
C THR A 347 -1.23 -17.83 10.67
N LYS A 348 -2.44 -18.40 10.82
CA LYS A 348 -2.65 -19.65 11.56
C LYS A 348 -1.93 -20.83 10.87
N PRO A 349 -1.52 -21.86 11.63
CA PRO A 349 -0.92 -23.07 11.07
C PRO A 349 -1.82 -23.70 10.00
N GLY A 350 -1.25 -24.11 8.87
CA GLY A 350 -1.96 -24.79 7.78
C GLY A 350 -2.76 -23.88 6.83
N MET A 351 -2.98 -22.60 7.16
CA MET A 351 -3.83 -21.72 6.35
C MET A 351 -3.18 -21.25 5.05
N VAL A 352 -1.85 -21.06 5.03
CA VAL A 352 -1.14 -20.77 3.77
C VAL A 352 -1.04 -22.06 2.95
N GLU A 353 -0.72 -23.17 3.60
CA GLU A 353 -0.58 -24.50 3.02
C GLU A 353 -1.88 -24.96 2.33
N HIS A 354 -3.06 -24.62 2.87
CA HIS A 354 -4.35 -24.84 2.22
C HIS A 354 -4.40 -24.26 0.79
N PHE A 355 -3.80 -23.09 0.59
CA PHE A 355 -3.71 -22.45 -0.72
C PHE A 355 -2.48 -22.86 -1.52
N PHE A 356 -1.54 -23.60 -0.94
CA PHE A 356 -0.30 -24.06 -1.57
C PHE A 356 -0.07 -25.54 -1.23
N PRO A 357 -0.99 -26.44 -1.64
CA PRO A 357 -1.02 -27.82 -1.12
C PRO A 357 0.07 -28.72 -1.69
N LYS A 358 0.77 -28.27 -2.74
CA LYS A 358 1.75 -29.10 -3.43
C LYS A 358 3.12 -28.99 -2.76
N PRO A 359 3.89 -30.09 -2.62
CA PRO A 359 5.22 -30.04 -2.01
C PRO A 359 6.17 -29.03 -2.68
N GLU A 360 6.06 -28.82 -3.99
CA GLU A 360 6.87 -27.82 -4.72
C GLU A 360 6.58 -26.37 -4.31
N ASP A 361 5.42 -26.09 -3.70
CA ASP A 361 5.06 -24.76 -3.23
C ASP A 361 5.65 -24.46 -1.83
N ALA A 362 6.27 -25.43 -1.15
CA ALA A 362 6.80 -25.26 0.21
C ALA A 362 7.75 -24.06 0.38
N PRO A 363 8.68 -23.74 -0.55
CA PRO A 363 9.49 -22.53 -0.45
C PRO A 363 8.66 -21.23 -0.46
N MET A 364 7.58 -21.18 -1.23
CA MET A 364 6.67 -20.03 -1.25
C MET A 364 5.93 -19.89 0.09
N VAL A 365 5.45 -21.01 0.65
CA VAL A 365 4.82 -21.05 1.96
C VAL A 365 5.79 -20.52 3.03
N THR A 366 7.02 -21.03 3.06
CA THR A 366 8.04 -20.58 4.02
C THR A 366 8.32 -19.09 3.86
N ALA A 367 8.51 -18.60 2.63
CA ALA A 367 8.77 -17.18 2.37
C ALA A 367 7.60 -16.29 2.84
N ILE A 368 6.35 -16.66 2.54
CA ILE A 368 5.16 -15.94 3.01
C ILE A 368 5.12 -15.92 4.53
N ARG A 369 5.19 -17.09 5.18
CA ARG A 369 5.05 -17.23 6.64
C ARG A 369 6.14 -16.46 7.40
N LYS A 370 7.37 -16.40 6.85
CA LYS A 370 8.48 -15.63 7.44
C LYS A 370 8.13 -14.15 7.61
N THR A 371 7.34 -13.59 6.68
CA THR A 371 6.92 -12.19 6.72
C THR A 371 5.80 -11.89 7.72
N PHE A 372 5.10 -12.89 8.25
CA PHE A 372 3.99 -12.62 9.15
C PHE A 372 4.46 -12.10 10.50
N ALA A 373 3.79 -11.04 10.94
CA ALA A 373 3.73 -10.68 12.35
C ALA A 373 2.69 -11.56 13.05
N LYS A 374 2.78 -11.67 14.37
CA LYS A 374 1.78 -12.35 15.19
C LYS A 374 0.45 -11.58 15.12
N MET A 375 -0.62 -12.32 14.90
CA MET A 375 -1.98 -11.77 14.79
C MET A 375 -2.97 -12.71 15.45
N TRP A 376 -3.93 -12.14 16.19
CA TRP A 376 -4.92 -12.88 16.96
C TRP A 376 -6.33 -12.43 16.61
N GLY A 377 -7.22 -13.41 16.47
CA GLY A 377 -8.65 -13.19 16.38
C GLY A 377 -9.27 -12.97 17.76
N LEU A 378 -10.38 -12.23 17.82
CA LEU A 378 -11.07 -11.89 19.07
C LEU A 378 -12.50 -12.45 19.14
N GLU A 379 -12.87 -13.33 18.20
CA GLU A 379 -14.22 -13.85 18.02
C GLU A 379 -14.65 -14.85 19.10
N ASN A 380 -13.70 -15.59 19.69
CA ASN A 380 -14.00 -16.68 20.61
C ASN A 380 -13.35 -16.45 21.98
N PRO A 381 -13.93 -15.61 22.87
CA PRO A 381 -13.39 -15.40 24.21
C PRO A 381 -13.54 -16.64 25.11
N ASP A 382 -14.11 -17.74 24.64
CA ASP A 382 -14.15 -19.01 25.39
C ASP A 382 -12.91 -19.87 25.11
N ASP A 383 -12.20 -19.58 24.01
CA ASP A 383 -10.91 -20.18 23.68
C ASP A 383 -9.79 -19.58 24.55
N GLU A 384 -8.95 -20.45 25.12
CA GLU A 384 -7.93 -20.07 26.11
C GLU A 384 -6.83 -19.17 25.51
N GLU A 385 -6.48 -19.33 24.24
CA GLU A 385 -5.54 -18.44 23.56
C GLU A 385 -6.13 -17.03 23.43
N THR A 386 -7.40 -16.95 23.02
CA THR A 386 -8.12 -15.69 22.87
C THR A 386 -8.30 -14.97 24.22
N LYS A 387 -8.61 -15.69 25.32
CA LYS A 387 -8.66 -15.10 26.66
C LYS A 387 -7.33 -14.51 27.06
N ARG A 388 -6.25 -15.30 26.93
CA ARG A 388 -4.90 -14.90 27.31
C ARG A 388 -4.43 -13.66 26.57
N VAL A 389 -4.66 -13.59 25.25
CA VAL A 389 -4.25 -12.40 24.48
C VAL A 389 -5.08 -11.17 24.82
N ILE A 390 -6.37 -11.32 25.13
CA ILE A 390 -7.21 -10.20 25.59
C ILE A 390 -6.73 -9.68 26.95
N GLU A 391 -6.43 -10.58 27.89
CA GLU A 391 -5.91 -10.22 29.20
C GLU A 391 -4.53 -9.55 29.11
N ASP A 392 -3.62 -10.10 28.29
CA ASP A 392 -2.30 -9.51 28.06
C ASP A 392 -2.41 -8.14 27.36
N ALA A 393 -3.30 -7.98 26.38
CA ALA A 393 -3.52 -6.69 25.72
C ALA A 393 -4.18 -5.64 26.62
N ILE A 394 -4.93 -6.06 27.66
CA ILE A 394 -5.45 -5.14 28.68
C ILE A 394 -4.35 -4.72 29.65
N ALA A 395 -3.45 -5.64 30.00
CA ALA A 395 -2.33 -5.38 30.93
C ALA A 395 -1.17 -4.62 30.27
N HIS A 396 -0.91 -4.90 28.99
CA HIS A 396 0.23 -4.43 28.21
C HIS A 396 -0.20 -3.94 26.81
N PRO A 397 -1.08 -2.92 26.73
CA PRO A 397 -1.63 -2.46 25.45
C PRO A 397 -0.55 -1.91 24.50
N GLU A 398 0.60 -1.48 25.01
CA GLU A 398 1.73 -0.95 24.23
C GLU A 398 2.34 -1.97 23.27
N ARG A 399 2.10 -3.27 23.53
CA ARG A 399 2.58 -4.40 22.72
C ARG A 399 1.71 -4.69 21.51
N TYR A 400 0.55 -4.04 21.38
CA TYR A 400 -0.45 -4.40 20.40
C TYR A 400 -0.93 -3.23 19.57
N VAL A 401 -1.51 -3.56 18.43
CA VAL A 401 -2.34 -2.69 17.61
C VAL A 401 -3.66 -3.40 17.37
N MET A 402 -4.78 -2.75 17.70
CA MET A 402 -6.10 -3.31 17.40
C MET A 402 -6.62 -2.73 16.09
N LYS A 403 -6.91 -3.61 15.12
CA LYS A 403 -7.30 -3.20 13.76
C LYS A 403 -8.73 -3.63 13.43
N PRO A 404 -9.62 -2.72 12.99
CA PRO A 404 -10.89 -3.10 12.37
C PRO A 404 -10.69 -3.54 10.90
N ASN A 405 -11.72 -4.15 10.29
CA ASN A 405 -11.75 -4.42 8.85
C ASN A 405 -12.02 -3.15 8.03
N LYS A 406 -11.08 -2.19 8.06
CA LYS A 406 -11.14 -0.93 7.32
C LYS A 406 -9.82 -0.64 6.61
N GLU A 407 -9.91 0.23 5.61
CA GLU A 407 -8.80 0.67 4.77
C GLU A 407 -8.66 2.20 4.75
N GLY A 408 -7.51 2.70 4.30
CA GLY A 408 -7.27 4.14 4.08
C GLY A 408 -6.63 4.92 5.24
N GLY A 409 -6.10 4.22 6.25
CA GLY A 409 -5.34 4.81 7.37
C GLY A 409 -6.18 5.51 8.44
N GLY A 410 -5.62 5.68 9.65
CA GLY A 410 -6.26 6.38 10.76
C GLY A 410 -7.46 5.65 11.36
N LYS A 411 -7.47 4.31 11.31
CA LYS A 411 -8.59 3.46 11.77
C LYS A 411 -8.21 2.51 12.90
N ASN A 412 -6.93 2.39 13.23
CA ASN A 412 -6.48 1.48 14.27
C ASN A 412 -6.67 2.11 15.65
N PHE A 413 -6.66 1.26 16.68
CA PHE A 413 -6.70 1.68 18.07
C PHE A 413 -5.38 1.32 18.74
N TRP A 414 -4.94 2.20 19.62
CA TRP A 414 -3.63 2.15 20.25
C TRP A 414 -3.74 2.37 21.77
N GLU A 415 -2.84 1.76 22.54
CA GLU A 415 -2.68 2.03 23.97
C GLU A 415 -4.01 1.93 24.74
N GLN A 416 -4.38 2.96 25.50
CA GLN A 416 -5.61 3.03 26.29
C GLN A 416 -6.88 2.80 25.46
N GLU A 417 -6.89 3.13 24.16
CA GLU A 417 -8.04 2.87 23.29
C GLU A 417 -8.32 1.37 23.14
N ILE A 418 -7.26 0.54 23.11
CA ILE A 418 -7.38 -0.92 23.05
C ILE A 418 -8.07 -1.41 24.33
N VAL A 419 -7.58 -0.98 25.49
CA VAL A 419 -8.12 -1.35 26.81
C VAL A 419 -9.60 -0.99 26.91
N ASP A 420 -9.94 0.25 26.52
CA ASP A 420 -11.30 0.76 26.51
C ASP A 420 -12.23 -0.07 25.63
N LYS A 421 -11.77 -0.42 24.42
CA LYS A 421 -12.55 -1.21 23.46
C LYS A 421 -12.75 -2.63 23.95
N LEU A 422 -11.70 -3.29 24.43
CA LEU A 422 -11.78 -4.66 24.95
C LEU A 422 -12.73 -4.76 26.16
N LYS A 423 -12.71 -3.79 27.07
CA LYS A 423 -13.63 -3.74 28.22
C LYS A 423 -15.09 -3.46 27.83
N LYS A 424 -15.33 -2.64 26.80
CA LYS A 424 -16.69 -2.23 26.38
C LYS A 424 -17.34 -3.19 25.37
N PHE A 425 -16.56 -3.82 24.49
CA PHE A 425 -17.11 -4.62 23.40
C PHE A 425 -17.68 -5.95 23.87
N THR A 426 -18.88 -6.24 23.37
CA THR A 426 -19.48 -7.59 23.43
C THR A 426 -18.67 -8.58 22.59
N LYS A 427 -18.85 -9.89 22.87
CA LYS A 427 -18.27 -10.99 22.07
C LYS A 427 -18.49 -10.79 20.55
N LYS A 428 -19.71 -10.44 20.15
CA LYS A 428 -20.06 -10.20 18.74
C LYS A 428 -19.35 -9.00 18.11
N GLN A 429 -19.16 -7.93 18.87
CA GLN A 429 -18.45 -6.75 18.38
C GLN A 429 -16.96 -7.02 18.21
N ARG A 430 -16.36 -7.81 19.11
CA ARG A 430 -14.93 -8.16 19.04
C ARG A 430 -14.57 -8.91 17.76
N ALA A 431 -15.47 -9.72 17.20
CA ALA A 431 -15.24 -10.46 15.96
C ALA A 431 -14.89 -9.58 14.74
N ALA A 432 -15.29 -8.30 14.73
CA ALA A 432 -14.95 -7.36 13.65
C ALA A 432 -13.54 -6.74 13.77
N TYR A 433 -12.74 -7.19 14.75
CA TYR A 433 -11.41 -6.66 15.04
C TYR A 433 -10.40 -7.79 15.21
N ILE A 434 -9.14 -7.47 14.99
CA ILE A 434 -8.00 -8.33 15.29
C ILE A 434 -7.02 -7.58 16.20
N LEU A 435 -6.21 -8.32 16.94
CA LEU A 435 -4.97 -7.79 17.52
C LEU A 435 -3.80 -8.21 16.63
N MET A 436 -2.85 -7.31 16.45
CA MET A 436 -1.56 -7.57 15.81
C MET A 436 -0.48 -7.14 16.78
N GLU A 437 0.65 -7.86 16.82
CA GLU A 437 1.80 -7.40 17.61
C GLU A 437 2.28 -6.04 17.08
N ARG A 438 2.64 -5.15 18.00
CA ARG A 438 3.27 -3.89 17.63
C ARG A 438 4.70 -4.18 17.26
N LEU A 439 5.02 -3.99 15.98
CA LEU A 439 6.37 -4.13 15.47
C LEU A 439 7.25 -2.98 15.97
N ASN A 440 8.52 -3.29 16.23
CA ASN A 440 9.58 -2.32 16.48
C ASN A 440 10.32 -2.02 15.16
N PRO A 441 10.08 -0.88 14.48
CA PRO A 441 10.68 -0.59 13.17
C PRO A 441 12.11 -0.10 13.30
N LEU A 442 12.90 -0.25 12.22
CA LEU A 442 14.15 0.48 12.07
C LEU A 442 13.89 2.00 12.07
N VAL A 443 14.59 2.71 12.95
CA VAL A 443 14.55 4.17 13.06
C VAL A 443 15.73 4.80 12.32
N ALA A 444 15.46 5.84 11.56
CA ALA A 444 16.46 6.70 10.92
C ALA A 444 16.10 8.18 11.17
N GLN A 445 16.95 9.11 10.76
CA GLN A 445 16.67 10.54 10.85
C GLN A 445 16.49 11.15 9.47
N ASN A 446 15.52 12.04 9.31
CA ASN A 446 15.23 12.69 8.03
C ASN A 446 14.51 14.03 8.23
N TYR A 447 14.44 14.83 7.16
CA TYR A 447 13.61 16.03 7.10
C TYR A 447 12.31 15.70 6.36
N LEU A 448 11.18 16.00 6.99
CA LEU A 448 9.85 15.82 6.44
C LEU A 448 9.33 17.14 5.90
N ILE A 449 8.87 17.15 4.64
CA ILE A 449 8.49 18.34 3.91
C ILE A 449 6.99 18.31 3.63
N TRP A 450 6.25 19.27 4.21
CA TRP A 450 4.84 19.52 3.93
C TRP A 450 4.65 20.91 3.30
N ALA A 451 3.61 21.04 2.48
CA ALA A 451 3.30 22.30 1.84
C ALA A 451 2.93 23.38 2.86
N ASN A 452 3.56 24.56 2.74
CA ASN A 452 3.37 25.71 3.64
C ASN A 452 3.80 25.47 5.10
N GLU A 453 4.64 24.47 5.35
CA GLU A 453 5.24 24.21 6.66
C GLU A 453 6.76 24.32 6.58
N LYS A 454 7.41 24.57 7.72
CA LYS A 454 8.87 24.50 7.81
C LYS A 454 9.32 23.03 7.69
N PRO A 455 10.51 22.77 7.13
CA PRO A 455 11.07 21.42 7.14
C PRO A 455 11.16 20.90 8.58
N PHE A 456 10.70 19.67 8.80
CA PHE A 456 10.64 19.07 10.13
C PHE A 456 11.66 17.94 10.25
N PHE A 457 12.74 18.18 11.01
CA PHE A 457 13.74 17.15 11.32
C PHE A 457 13.21 16.23 12.41
N SER A 458 13.23 14.92 12.17
CA SER A 458 12.72 13.95 13.13
C SER A 458 13.36 12.58 12.97
N ASP A 459 13.25 11.78 14.03
CA ASP A 459 13.36 10.33 13.92
C ASP A 459 12.15 9.80 13.14
N VAL A 460 12.41 8.99 12.12
CA VAL A 460 11.42 8.47 11.19
C VAL A 460 11.48 6.94 11.13
N ILE A 461 10.33 6.36 10.81
CA ILE A 461 10.20 4.94 10.48
C ILE A 461 9.62 4.78 9.08
N THR A 462 10.05 3.73 8.40
CA THR A 462 9.78 3.50 6.98
C THR A 462 8.88 2.28 6.76
N GLU A 463 7.85 2.46 5.94
CA GLU A 463 6.98 1.40 5.43
C GLU A 463 7.23 1.21 3.92
N LEU A 464 7.68 0.02 3.54
CA LEU A 464 7.92 -0.41 2.16
C LEU A 464 6.68 -1.10 1.58
N GLY A 465 6.03 -0.48 0.62
CA GLY A 465 4.92 -1.06 -0.14
C GLY A 465 5.36 -1.60 -1.50
N VAL A 466 5.34 -2.92 -1.69
CA VAL A 466 5.70 -3.56 -2.96
C VAL A 466 4.46 -3.76 -3.82
N TYR A 467 4.45 -3.17 -5.02
CA TYR A 467 3.36 -3.35 -5.98
C TYR A 467 3.51 -4.65 -6.76
N THR A 468 2.38 -5.28 -7.05
CA THR A 468 2.27 -6.35 -8.04
C THR A 468 0.96 -6.18 -8.80
N TYR A 469 0.94 -6.51 -10.09
CA TYR A 469 -0.32 -6.79 -10.77
C TYR A 469 -0.22 -8.12 -11.51
N CYS A 470 -1.33 -8.84 -11.52
CA CYS A 470 -1.40 -10.18 -12.05
C CYS A 470 -2.65 -10.36 -12.88
N VAL A 471 -2.51 -11.05 -14.01
CA VAL A 471 -3.65 -11.54 -14.79
C VAL A 471 -3.84 -13.00 -14.43
N TYR A 472 -5.02 -13.33 -13.97
CA TYR A 472 -5.42 -14.69 -13.65
C TYR A 472 -6.57 -15.15 -14.52
N ASP A 473 -6.51 -16.39 -14.97
CA ASP A 473 -7.66 -17.08 -15.52
C ASP A 473 -8.28 -17.92 -14.40
N THR A 474 -9.41 -17.45 -13.90
CA THR A 474 -10.12 -18.11 -12.80
C THR A 474 -10.82 -19.40 -13.20
N LYS A 475 -11.09 -19.61 -14.50
CA LYS A 475 -11.66 -20.85 -15.01
C LYS A 475 -10.59 -21.91 -15.13
N ALA A 476 -9.40 -21.54 -15.62
CA ALA A 476 -8.25 -22.44 -15.70
C ALA A 476 -7.53 -22.62 -14.34
N GLY A 477 -7.77 -21.73 -13.38
CA GLY A 477 -7.07 -21.73 -12.09
C GLY A 477 -5.59 -21.35 -12.21
N THR A 478 -5.22 -20.56 -13.22
CA THR A 478 -3.81 -20.30 -13.56
C THR A 478 -3.47 -18.81 -13.53
N LEU A 479 -2.23 -18.53 -13.13
CA LEU A 479 -1.59 -17.23 -13.28
C LEU A 479 -1.11 -17.10 -14.73
N VAL A 480 -1.70 -16.18 -15.49
CA VAL A 480 -1.39 -15.94 -16.90
C VAL A 480 -0.22 -14.98 -17.05
N GLN A 481 -0.17 -13.95 -16.21
CA GLN A 481 0.88 -12.93 -16.24
C GLN A 481 1.13 -12.41 -14.83
N TYR A 482 2.41 -12.26 -14.48
CA TYR A 482 2.87 -11.62 -13.25
C TYR A 482 3.72 -10.40 -13.59
N THR A 483 3.55 -9.31 -12.85
CA THR A 483 4.40 -8.13 -12.98
C THR A 483 4.60 -7.49 -11.60
N GLN A 484 5.85 -7.16 -11.29
CA GLN A 484 6.25 -6.33 -10.14
C GLN A 484 6.64 -4.95 -10.70
N PRO A 485 5.71 -3.98 -10.74
CA PRO A 485 6.01 -2.69 -11.36
C PRO A 485 6.83 -1.76 -10.48
N GLY A 486 7.21 -2.12 -9.25
CA GLY A 486 8.02 -1.27 -8.37
C GLY A 486 7.46 -1.19 -6.96
N GLN A 487 7.85 -0.14 -6.25
CA GLN A 487 7.57 0.03 -4.83
C GLN A 487 7.18 1.48 -4.51
N MET A 488 6.37 1.64 -3.47
CA MET A 488 6.11 2.92 -2.81
C MET A 488 6.73 2.85 -1.43
N VAL A 489 7.37 3.92 -1.01
CA VAL A 489 7.87 4.05 0.36
C VAL A 489 7.12 5.18 1.03
N ARG A 490 6.76 4.97 2.29
CA ARG A 490 6.19 5.98 3.17
C ARG A 490 7.06 6.10 4.40
N SER A 491 7.27 7.32 4.85
CA SER A 491 7.91 7.60 6.12
C SER A 491 7.03 8.46 7.00
N LYS A 492 7.14 8.27 8.31
CA LYS A 492 6.42 9.03 9.34
C LYS A 492 7.33 9.22 10.54
N CYS A 493 7.02 10.20 11.39
CA CYS A 493 7.71 10.37 12.66
C CYS A 493 7.61 9.07 13.48
N ALA A 494 8.71 8.63 14.08
CA ALA A 494 8.78 7.41 14.89
C ALA A 494 7.81 7.44 16.09
N SER A 495 7.53 8.64 16.61
CA SER A 495 6.56 8.89 17.67
C SER A 495 5.08 8.79 17.22
N SER A 496 4.82 8.73 15.92
CA SER A 496 3.46 8.67 15.38
C SER A 496 2.98 7.23 15.23
N ASN A 497 1.81 6.93 15.81
CA ASN A 497 1.13 5.65 15.66
C ASN A 497 0.60 5.43 14.22
N GLU A 498 0.08 6.48 13.60
CA GLU A 498 -0.54 6.43 12.26
C GLU A 498 0.34 7.08 11.20
N GLY A 499 0.31 6.57 9.96
CA GLY A 499 1.23 6.96 8.87
C GLY A 499 0.58 7.32 7.54
N GLY A 500 -0.75 7.46 7.51
CA GLY A 500 -1.46 7.68 6.26
C GLY A 500 -1.14 9.05 5.64
N ILE A 501 -0.51 9.07 4.47
CA ILE A 501 -0.24 10.31 3.72
C ILE A 501 -1.54 11.05 3.38
N GLY A 502 -2.60 10.31 3.00
CA GLY A 502 -3.90 10.89 2.67
C GLY A 502 -4.56 11.67 3.82
N VAL A 503 -4.21 11.34 5.07
CA VAL A 503 -4.69 12.00 6.29
C VAL A 503 -3.66 12.96 6.90
N GLY A 504 -2.52 13.17 6.23
CA GLY A 504 -1.51 14.15 6.61
C GLY A 504 -0.49 13.68 7.66
N LEU A 505 -0.41 12.38 7.95
CA LEU A 505 0.42 11.83 9.05
C LEU A 505 1.73 11.19 8.58
N GLY A 506 1.99 11.19 7.28
CA GLY A 506 3.21 10.67 6.69
C GLY A 506 3.55 11.38 5.39
N VAL A 507 4.72 11.07 4.87
CA VAL A 507 5.27 11.60 3.62
C VAL A 507 5.64 10.46 2.67
N PHE A 508 5.71 10.76 1.38
CA PHE A 508 6.33 9.83 0.43
C PHE A 508 7.85 9.83 0.57
N ASP A 509 8.48 8.69 0.31
CA ASP A 509 9.92 8.51 0.45
C ASP A 509 10.46 7.58 -0.67
N SER A 510 11.78 7.38 -0.70
CA SER A 510 12.45 6.26 -1.37
C SER A 510 13.55 5.71 -0.47
N LEU A 511 14.10 4.54 -0.81
CA LEU A 511 15.12 3.92 0.04
C LEU A 511 16.53 4.30 -0.40
N TYR A 512 17.43 4.37 0.57
CA TYR A 512 18.88 4.27 0.38
C TYR A 512 19.35 2.91 0.88
N LEU A 513 19.64 1.98 -0.02
CA LEU A 513 19.98 0.59 0.32
C LEU A 513 21.43 0.46 0.77
N TYR A 514 21.64 -0.07 1.99
CA TYR A 514 22.97 -0.33 2.57
C TYR A 514 23.22 -1.81 2.81
#